data_AF-A0A0A9EWZ1-F1
#
_entry.id   AF-A0A0A9EWZ1-F1
#
_cell.length_a   1.000
_cell.length_b   1.000
_cell.length_c   1.000
_cell.angle_alpha   90.00
_cell.angle_beta   90.00
_cell.angle_gamma   90.00
#
_symmetry.space_group_name_H-M   'P 1'
#
loop_
_entity.id
_entity.type
_entity.pdbx_description
1 polymer ?
#
loop_
_entity_poly.entity_id
_entity_poly.type
_entity_poly.pdbx_seq_one_letter_code
_entity_poly.pdbx_strand_id
1 'polypeptide(L)'
;MAASLVRLHFHDCFVKGCDASVLLDNSSSIVSEKDSNPNKNSLRGFEVVDEIKAALEAACPSTVSCADILALAARDSTVLAGGPSWNVPLGRRDSLGASIQGSNNDIPAPNNTLPTIVTKFRRQGLGVADVVALSGGHTIGMSRCTSFRQRLYNQTGNGVADATLDVSYAARLGQGCPRSGGDDNLFPLDLATPARFDNLYFKNILAGKGLLSS
;
A
#
# COMPACT_ATOMS: atom_id res chain seq x y z
N MET A 1 8.77 -4.87 -8.53
CA MET A 1 7.48 -5.52 -8.22
C MET A 1 7.24 -5.74 -6.73
N ALA A 2 8.27 -6.10 -5.93
CA ALA A 2 8.13 -6.41 -4.51
C ALA A 2 7.15 -5.50 -3.72
N ALA A 3 7.37 -4.18 -3.74
CA ALA A 3 6.51 -3.23 -3.03
C ALA A 3 5.02 -3.29 -3.46
N SER A 4 4.75 -3.54 -4.74
CA SER A 4 3.39 -3.64 -5.26
C SER A 4 2.65 -4.86 -4.72
N LEU A 5 3.33 -6.01 -4.61
CA LEU A 5 2.73 -7.24 -4.09
C LEU A 5 2.50 -7.18 -2.58
N VAL A 6 3.40 -6.54 -1.83
CA VAL A 6 3.17 -6.24 -0.40
C VAL A 6 1.93 -5.36 -0.23
N ARG A 7 1.80 -4.29 -1.05
CA ARG A 7 0.63 -3.42 -1.02
C ARG A 7 -0.65 -4.13 -1.45
N LEU A 8 -0.60 -5.01 -2.45
CA LEU A 8 -1.74 -5.81 -2.90
C LEU A 8 -2.28 -6.69 -1.77
N HIS A 9 -1.42 -7.36 -1.02
CA HIS A 9 -1.83 -8.15 0.14
C HIS A 9 -2.40 -7.28 1.28
N PHE A 10 -1.82 -6.11 1.56
CA PHE A 10 -2.37 -5.16 2.53
C PHE A 10 -3.80 -4.73 2.15
N HIS A 11 -4.03 -4.39 0.88
CA HIS A 11 -5.33 -3.95 0.38
C HIS A 11 -6.38 -5.07 0.42
N ASP A 12 -6.00 -6.31 0.13
CA ASP A 12 -6.86 -7.48 0.31
C ASP A 12 -7.28 -7.61 1.79
N CYS A 13 -6.29 -7.71 2.70
CA CYS A 13 -6.56 -7.95 4.11
C CYS A 13 -7.38 -6.86 4.81
N PHE A 14 -7.31 -5.61 4.32
CA PHE A 14 -8.07 -4.49 4.91
C PHE A 14 -9.54 -4.44 4.48
N VAL A 15 -9.96 -5.27 3.53
CA VAL A 15 -11.32 -5.31 3.00
C VAL A 15 -11.88 -6.71 3.17
N LYS A 16 -12.78 -6.91 4.13
CA LYS A 16 -13.38 -8.22 4.46
C LYS A 16 -12.38 -9.32 4.89
N GLY A 17 -11.11 -8.99 5.10
CA GLY A 17 -10.05 -9.93 5.46
C GLY A 17 -9.28 -10.42 4.24
N CYS A 18 -8.22 -11.22 4.46
CA CYS A 18 -7.36 -11.69 3.37
C CYS A 18 -8.05 -12.83 2.61
N ASP A 19 -8.94 -12.49 1.67
CA ASP A 19 -9.80 -13.44 0.96
C ASP A 19 -9.68 -13.37 -0.57
N ALA A 20 -8.64 -12.69 -1.09
CA ALA A 20 -8.43 -12.46 -2.52
C ALA A 20 -9.58 -11.73 -3.24
N SER A 21 -10.50 -11.09 -2.51
CA SER A 21 -11.59 -10.31 -3.11
C SER A 21 -11.07 -9.15 -3.97
N VAL A 22 -9.90 -8.60 -3.63
CA VAL A 22 -9.24 -7.54 -4.41
C VAL A 22 -8.85 -7.96 -5.83
N LEU A 23 -8.72 -9.27 -6.09
CA LEU A 23 -8.34 -9.81 -7.40
C LEU A 23 -9.51 -9.91 -8.38
N LEU A 24 -10.74 -9.93 -7.88
CA LEU A 24 -11.93 -10.15 -8.68
C LEU A 24 -12.20 -8.96 -9.62
N ASP A 25 -12.37 -9.25 -10.90
CA ASP A 25 -12.76 -8.28 -11.91
C ASP A 25 -14.27 -8.01 -11.92
N ASN A 26 -14.68 -6.93 -12.59
CA ASN A 26 -16.08 -6.60 -12.76
C ASN A 26 -16.83 -7.72 -13.50
N SER A 27 -18.05 -8.01 -13.05
CA SER A 27 -18.98 -8.94 -13.70
C SER A 27 -20.42 -8.44 -13.52
N SER A 28 -21.42 -9.20 -13.99
CA SER A 28 -22.83 -8.84 -13.78
C SER A 28 -23.25 -8.77 -12.31
N SER A 29 -22.53 -9.45 -11.42
CA SER A 29 -22.81 -9.51 -9.97
C SER A 29 -21.68 -9.00 -9.08
N ILE A 30 -20.52 -8.64 -9.65
CA ILE A 30 -19.34 -8.17 -8.91
C ILE A 30 -18.97 -6.78 -9.38
N VAL A 31 -18.91 -5.84 -8.43
CA VAL A 31 -18.24 -4.54 -8.62
C VAL A 31 -16.87 -4.63 -7.98
N SER A 32 -15.83 -4.58 -8.82
CA SER A 32 -14.45 -4.82 -8.44
C SER A 32 -13.93 -3.76 -7.47
N GLU A 33 -13.11 -4.20 -6.52
CA GLU A 33 -12.35 -3.30 -5.67
C GLU A 33 -11.26 -2.55 -6.44
N LYS A 34 -10.84 -3.03 -7.62
CA LYS A 34 -9.84 -2.36 -8.46
C LYS A 34 -10.25 -0.94 -8.87
N ASP A 35 -11.56 -0.66 -8.91
CA ASP A 35 -12.12 0.66 -9.23
C ASP A 35 -12.30 1.60 -8.04
N SER A 36 -12.00 1.15 -6.82
CA SER A 36 -12.06 2.00 -5.62
C SER A 36 -10.99 3.11 -5.63
N ASN A 37 -11.21 4.19 -4.88
CA ASN A 37 -10.29 5.32 -4.79
C ASN A 37 -8.85 4.93 -4.40
N PRO A 38 -8.61 3.98 -3.46
CA PRO A 38 -7.25 3.57 -3.11
C PRO A 38 -6.56 2.70 -4.18
N ASN A 39 -7.34 2.06 -5.07
CA ASN A 39 -6.84 1.04 -6.00
C ASN A 39 -6.73 1.55 -7.44
N LYS A 40 -7.71 2.34 -7.88
CA LYS A 40 -7.79 2.82 -9.26
C LYS A 40 -6.56 3.64 -9.64
N ASN A 41 -5.95 3.28 -10.76
CA ASN A 41 -4.70 3.89 -11.25
C ASN A 41 -3.57 3.87 -10.20
N SER A 42 -3.54 2.87 -9.30
CA SER A 42 -2.60 2.83 -8.18
C SER A 42 -2.13 1.42 -7.83
N LEU A 43 -3.07 0.51 -7.48
CA LEU A 43 -2.75 -0.88 -7.18
C LEU A 43 -2.37 -1.62 -8.47
N ARG A 44 -1.37 -2.50 -8.41
CA ARG A 44 -0.75 -3.12 -9.59
C ARG A 44 -0.07 -4.44 -9.23
N GLY A 45 0.27 -5.25 -10.24
CA GLY A 45 0.89 -6.57 -10.07
C GLY A 45 -0.09 -7.73 -10.10
N PHE A 46 -1.31 -7.50 -10.59
CA PHE A 46 -2.32 -8.54 -10.76
C PHE A 46 -1.85 -9.60 -11.76
N GLU A 47 -1.21 -9.17 -12.85
CA GLU A 47 -0.64 -10.02 -13.89
C GLU A 47 0.42 -10.99 -13.34
N VAL A 48 1.22 -10.54 -12.37
CA VAL A 48 2.22 -11.38 -11.71
C VAL A 48 1.54 -12.43 -10.81
N VAL A 49 0.42 -12.08 -10.18
CA VAL A 49 -0.37 -13.04 -9.40
C VAL A 49 -0.98 -14.10 -10.31
N ASP A 50 -1.44 -13.72 -11.50
CA ASP A 50 -1.97 -14.66 -12.50
C ASP A 50 -0.87 -15.64 -12.98
N GLU A 51 0.34 -15.15 -13.24
CA GLU A 51 1.49 -16.00 -13.60
C GLU A 51 1.84 -17.00 -12.49
N ILE A 52 1.88 -16.54 -11.22
CA ILE A 52 2.10 -17.41 -10.06
C ILE A 52 0.99 -18.46 -9.96
N LYS A 53 -0.27 -18.04 -10.10
CA LYS A 53 -1.42 -18.94 -10.03
C LYS A 53 -1.38 -19.98 -11.14
N ALA A 54 -1.07 -19.59 -12.38
CA ALA A 54 -0.96 -20.52 -13.51
C ALA A 54 0.15 -21.56 -13.28
N ALA A 55 1.33 -21.13 -12.80
CA ALA A 55 2.42 -22.04 -12.49
C ALA A 55 2.07 -23.02 -11.36
N LEU A 56 1.38 -22.54 -10.31
CA LEU A 56 0.92 -23.39 -9.22
C LEU A 56 -0.17 -24.36 -9.67
N GLU A 57 -1.14 -23.95 -10.48
CA GLU A 57 -2.17 -24.87 -10.99
C GLU A 57 -1.58 -25.95 -11.89
N ALA A 58 -0.52 -25.67 -12.64
CA ALA A 58 0.20 -26.68 -13.41
C ALA A 58 0.93 -27.70 -12.51
N ALA A 59 1.43 -27.27 -11.35
CA ALA A 59 2.20 -28.12 -10.44
C ALA A 59 1.31 -28.85 -9.41
N CYS A 60 0.28 -28.19 -8.89
CA CYS A 60 -0.63 -28.67 -7.85
C CYS A 60 -2.08 -28.17 -8.11
N PRO A 61 -2.82 -28.83 -9.03
CA PRO A 61 -4.16 -28.41 -9.43
C PRO A 61 -5.13 -28.24 -8.25
N SER A 62 -5.92 -27.17 -8.28
CA SER A 62 -7.00 -26.86 -7.33
C SER A 62 -6.59 -26.90 -5.85
N THR A 63 -5.32 -26.62 -5.55
CA THR A 63 -4.76 -26.80 -4.20
C THR A 63 -4.52 -25.48 -3.47
N VAL A 64 -3.85 -24.51 -4.13
CA VAL A 64 -3.44 -23.25 -3.50
C VAL A 64 -4.45 -22.15 -3.80
N SER A 65 -5.00 -21.52 -2.75
CA SER A 65 -5.91 -20.38 -2.90
C SER A 65 -5.17 -19.12 -3.36
N CYS A 66 -5.86 -18.24 -4.07
CA CYS A 66 -5.33 -16.93 -4.45
C CYS A 66 -5.01 -16.08 -3.21
N ALA A 67 -5.80 -16.21 -2.14
CA ALA A 67 -5.56 -15.52 -0.87
C ALA A 67 -4.21 -15.92 -0.24
N ASP A 68 -3.86 -17.21 -0.26
CA ASP A 68 -2.55 -17.67 0.21
C ASP A 68 -1.41 -17.30 -0.75
N ILE A 69 -1.67 -17.21 -2.06
CA ILE A 69 -0.70 -16.67 -3.03
C ILE A 69 -0.34 -15.23 -2.68
N LEU A 70 -1.32 -14.37 -2.40
CA LEU A 70 -1.05 -12.98 -2.01
C LEU A 70 -0.19 -12.89 -0.73
N ALA A 71 -0.51 -13.71 0.28
CA ALA A 71 0.22 -13.73 1.53
C ALA A 71 1.68 -14.19 1.34
N LEU A 72 1.89 -15.26 0.58
CA LEU A 72 3.23 -15.76 0.26
C LEU A 72 4.02 -14.79 -0.62
N ALA A 73 3.38 -14.22 -1.66
CA ALA A 73 3.99 -13.25 -2.55
C ALA A 73 4.44 -11.98 -1.80
N ALA A 74 3.66 -11.50 -0.83
CA ALA A 74 4.05 -10.38 0.03
C ALA A 74 5.26 -10.72 0.92
N ARG A 75 5.29 -11.91 1.53
CA ARG A 75 6.45 -12.38 2.32
C ARG A 75 7.70 -12.51 1.45
N ASP A 76 7.61 -13.21 0.33
CA ASP A 76 8.74 -13.44 -0.58
C ASP A 76 9.25 -12.12 -1.18
N SER A 77 8.34 -11.20 -1.51
CA SER A 77 8.69 -9.84 -1.94
C SER A 77 9.49 -9.08 -0.88
N THR A 78 9.11 -9.20 0.39
CA THR A 78 9.82 -8.59 1.52
C THR A 78 11.23 -9.16 1.66
N VAL A 79 11.37 -10.49 1.60
CA VAL A 79 12.66 -11.18 1.68
C VAL A 79 13.57 -10.80 0.51
N LEU A 80 13.05 -10.81 -0.73
CA LEU A 80 13.81 -10.44 -1.92
C LEU A 80 14.28 -8.98 -1.91
N ALA A 81 13.56 -8.10 -1.22
CA ALA A 81 13.97 -6.72 -0.98
C ALA A 81 14.98 -6.57 0.18
N GLY A 82 15.41 -7.67 0.80
CA GLY A 82 16.39 -7.69 1.90
C GLY A 82 15.78 -7.59 3.31
N GLY A 83 14.46 -7.74 3.43
CA GLY A 83 13.72 -7.75 4.68
C GLY A 83 13.78 -9.10 5.43
N PRO A 84 13.05 -9.23 6.55
CA PRO A 84 13.02 -10.46 7.32
C PRO A 84 12.29 -11.58 6.58
N SER A 85 12.58 -12.82 6.97
CA SER A 85 11.81 -14.01 6.56
C SER A 85 11.01 -14.54 7.74
N TRP A 86 9.84 -15.08 7.45
CA TRP A 86 8.97 -15.74 8.42
C TRP A 86 8.12 -16.83 7.74
N ASN A 87 7.55 -17.71 8.54
CA ASN A 87 6.56 -18.68 8.09
C ASN A 87 5.18 -18.02 8.04
N VAL A 88 4.58 -17.94 6.86
CA VAL A 88 3.23 -17.43 6.66
C VAL A 88 2.23 -18.52 7.05
N PRO A 89 1.29 -18.29 7.99
CA PRO A 89 0.19 -19.22 8.20
C PRO A 89 -0.66 -19.33 6.92
N LEU A 90 -1.01 -20.54 6.50
CA LEU A 90 -1.77 -20.83 5.29
C LEU A 90 -3.11 -21.50 5.61
N GLY A 91 -3.91 -21.73 4.58
CA GLY A 91 -5.25 -22.32 4.67
C GLY A 91 -6.37 -21.31 4.40
N ARG A 92 -6.06 -20.12 3.89
CA ARG A 92 -7.09 -19.15 3.47
C ARG A 92 -7.84 -19.69 2.26
N ARG A 93 -9.07 -19.21 2.06
CA ARG A 93 -9.91 -19.55 0.92
C ARG A 93 -10.35 -18.27 0.21
N ASP A 94 -10.62 -18.41 -1.08
CA ASP A 94 -10.95 -17.29 -1.95
C ASP A 94 -12.42 -16.88 -1.79
N SER A 95 -12.66 -15.57 -1.82
CA SER A 95 -13.96 -14.93 -1.73
C SER A 95 -14.81 -15.21 -2.96
N LEU A 96 -16.14 -15.18 -2.78
CA LEU A 96 -17.11 -15.23 -3.88
C LEU A 96 -17.58 -13.84 -4.34
N GLY A 97 -17.05 -12.76 -3.76
CA GLY A 97 -17.42 -11.40 -4.15
C GLY A 97 -16.53 -10.33 -3.55
N ALA A 98 -16.54 -9.17 -4.20
CA ALA A 98 -15.74 -7.99 -3.85
C ALA A 98 -16.54 -6.96 -3.01
N SER A 99 -15.85 -6.02 -2.38
CA SER A 99 -16.45 -4.89 -1.65
C SER A 99 -15.78 -3.56 -1.98
N ILE A 100 -16.19 -2.94 -3.09
CA ILE A 100 -15.73 -1.60 -3.47
C ILE A 100 -16.00 -0.55 -2.37
N GLN A 101 -17.11 -0.68 -1.63
CA GLN A 101 -17.43 0.21 -0.51
C GLN A 101 -16.49 -0.01 0.67
N GLY A 102 -16.17 -1.27 1.00
CA GLY A 102 -15.17 -1.61 2.01
C GLY A 102 -13.81 -1.03 1.65
N SER A 103 -13.34 -1.23 0.41
CA SER A 103 -12.09 -0.65 -0.07
C SER A 103 -12.04 0.87 0.09
N ASN A 104 -13.11 1.59 -0.29
CA ASN A 104 -13.19 3.05 -0.13
C ASN A 104 -13.21 3.51 1.33
N ASN A 105 -13.79 2.73 2.25
CA ASN A 105 -14.05 3.16 3.62
C ASN A 105 -13.00 2.68 4.63
N ASP A 106 -12.42 1.50 4.41
CA ASP A 106 -11.56 0.83 5.39
C ASP A 106 -10.07 1.05 5.14
N ILE A 107 -9.66 1.23 3.88
CA ILE A 107 -8.26 1.51 3.55
C ILE A 107 -7.91 2.96 3.97
N PRO A 108 -6.86 3.19 4.77
CA PRO A 108 -6.43 4.53 5.16
C PRO A 108 -5.94 5.35 3.95
N ALA A 109 -6.35 6.61 3.88
CA ALA A 109 -5.85 7.54 2.86
C ALA A 109 -4.55 8.21 3.34
N PRO A 110 -3.64 8.63 2.43
CA PRO A 110 -2.34 9.20 2.77
C PRO A 110 -2.39 10.56 3.52
N ASN A 111 -3.57 11.19 3.57
CA ASN A 111 -3.85 12.43 4.28
C ASN A 111 -4.78 12.24 5.51
N ASN A 112 -5.08 10.99 5.90
CA ASN A 112 -5.79 10.74 7.14
C ASN A 112 -4.93 11.12 8.35
N THR A 113 -5.57 11.60 9.41
CA THR A 113 -4.90 11.87 10.68
C THR A 113 -4.56 10.56 11.40
N LEU A 114 -3.57 10.58 12.29
CA LEU A 114 -3.21 9.40 13.09
C LEU A 114 -4.40 8.78 13.83
N PRO A 115 -5.29 9.54 14.52
CA PRO A 115 -6.49 8.97 15.13
C PRO A 115 -7.41 8.23 14.14
N THR A 116 -7.56 8.75 12.92
CA THR A 116 -8.35 8.09 11.87
C THR A 116 -7.68 6.79 11.42
N ILE A 117 -6.37 6.80 11.21
CA ILE A 117 -5.59 5.61 10.83
C ILE A 117 -5.72 4.53 11.92
N VAL A 118 -5.47 4.88 13.18
CA VAL A 118 -5.60 3.96 14.32
C VAL A 118 -7.02 3.40 14.42
N THR A 119 -8.04 4.21 14.18
CA THR A 119 -9.44 3.74 14.17
C THR A 119 -9.67 2.71 13.06
N LYS A 120 -9.17 2.93 11.84
CA LYS A 120 -9.30 1.98 10.73
C LYS A 120 -8.58 0.66 11.02
N PHE A 121 -7.35 0.72 11.54
CA PHE A 121 -6.59 -0.47 11.93
C PHE A 121 -7.29 -1.28 13.03
N ARG A 122 -7.84 -0.61 14.06
CA ARG A 122 -8.59 -1.28 15.13
C ARG A 122 -9.82 -2.04 14.63
N ARG A 123 -10.49 -1.56 13.57
CA ARG A 123 -11.59 -2.30 12.92
C ARG A 123 -11.13 -3.62 12.31
N GLN A 124 -9.85 -3.72 11.95
CA GLN A 124 -9.22 -4.95 11.46
C GLN A 124 -8.57 -5.78 12.58
N GLY A 125 -8.80 -5.42 13.85
CA GLY A 125 -8.18 -6.09 15.00
C GLY A 125 -6.71 -5.72 15.23
N LEU A 126 -6.22 -4.65 14.60
CA LEU A 126 -4.82 -4.20 14.69
C LEU A 126 -4.65 -3.00 15.62
N GLY A 127 -3.64 -3.05 16.49
CA GLY A 127 -3.31 -2.04 17.47
C GLY A 127 -2.38 -0.94 16.95
N VAL A 128 -1.97 -0.04 17.84
CA VAL A 128 -1.07 1.08 17.49
C VAL A 128 0.33 0.58 17.10
N ALA A 129 0.82 -0.48 17.77
CA ALA A 129 2.09 -1.09 17.39
C ALA A 129 2.06 -1.62 15.95
N ASP A 130 0.93 -2.21 15.54
CA ASP A 130 0.73 -2.71 14.17
C ASP A 130 0.67 -1.56 13.16
N VAL A 131 0.04 -0.42 13.50
CA VAL A 131 0.09 0.79 12.67
C VAL A 131 1.54 1.18 12.39
N VAL A 132 2.36 1.32 13.44
CA VAL A 132 3.76 1.75 13.28
C VAL A 132 4.57 0.72 12.50
N ALA A 133 4.45 -0.57 12.83
CA ALA A 133 5.20 -1.63 12.19
C ALA A 133 4.83 -1.78 10.70
N LEU A 134 3.53 -1.80 10.38
CA LEU A 134 3.04 -1.99 9.01
C LEU A 134 3.23 -0.74 8.14
N SER A 135 3.23 0.46 8.72
CA SER A 135 3.70 1.68 8.01
C SER A 135 5.15 1.56 7.54
N GLY A 136 5.96 0.72 8.20
CA GLY A 136 7.30 0.34 7.74
C GLY A 136 7.35 -0.23 6.32
N GLY A 137 6.24 -0.74 5.77
CA GLY A 137 6.16 -1.17 4.38
C GLY A 137 6.46 -0.07 3.36
N HIS A 138 6.35 1.21 3.75
CA HIS A 138 6.77 2.36 2.96
C HIS A 138 8.31 2.51 2.83
N THR A 139 9.11 1.62 3.43
CA THR A 139 10.56 1.54 3.17
C THR A 139 10.91 1.19 1.72
N ILE A 140 9.96 0.65 0.95
CA ILE A 140 10.12 0.37 -0.48
C ILE A 140 8.95 0.93 -1.29
N GLY A 141 9.20 1.15 -2.57
CA GLY A 141 8.17 1.51 -3.54
C GLY A 141 8.00 3.01 -3.74
N MET A 142 6.94 3.36 -4.46
CA MET A 142 6.74 4.70 -5.01
C MET A 142 5.35 5.23 -4.65
N SER A 143 5.25 6.55 -4.58
CA SER A 143 4.00 7.29 -4.46
C SER A 143 3.87 8.31 -5.58
N ARG A 144 2.64 8.60 -5.98
CA ARG A 144 2.33 9.65 -6.94
C ARG A 144 2.29 11.01 -6.26
N CYS A 145 2.60 12.07 -7.00
CA CYS A 145 2.47 13.45 -6.52
C CYS A 145 1.09 13.74 -5.92
N THR A 146 0.01 13.24 -6.54
CA THR A 146 -1.36 13.38 -6.00
C THR A 146 -1.54 12.92 -4.57
N SER A 147 -0.79 11.91 -4.12
CA SER A 147 -0.93 11.32 -2.79
C SER A 147 -0.36 12.20 -1.66
N PHE A 148 0.57 13.11 -1.96
CA PHE A 148 1.20 13.97 -0.94
C PHE A 148 1.19 15.47 -1.30
N ARG A 149 0.65 15.86 -2.46
CA ARG A 149 0.59 17.26 -2.89
C ARG A 149 -0.06 18.18 -1.85
N GLN A 150 -1.11 17.71 -1.17
CA GLN A 150 -1.75 18.46 -0.10
C GLN A 150 -0.74 18.81 1.00
N ARG A 151 0.11 17.86 1.39
CA ARG A 151 1.17 18.07 2.37
C ARG A 151 2.19 19.14 1.93
N LEU A 152 2.50 19.17 0.64
CA LEU A 152 3.49 20.09 0.08
C LEU A 152 2.98 21.54 -0.04
N TYR A 153 1.68 21.75 -0.12
CA TYR A 153 1.14 23.07 -0.50
C TYR A 153 -0.04 23.60 0.30
N ASN A 154 -0.80 22.75 1.00
CA ASN A 154 -2.02 23.20 1.66
C ASN A 154 -2.56 22.23 2.74
N GLN A 155 -1.67 21.62 3.54
CA GLN A 155 -2.09 20.61 4.53
C GLN A 155 -3.09 21.16 5.54
N THR A 156 -2.84 22.39 6.00
CA THR A 156 -3.63 23.08 7.02
C THR A 156 -4.55 24.18 6.43
N GLY A 157 -4.67 24.27 5.11
CA GLY A 157 -5.51 25.27 4.45
C GLY A 157 -4.90 26.67 4.31
N ASN A 158 -3.62 26.85 4.67
CA ASN A 158 -2.92 28.14 4.68
C ASN A 158 -2.03 28.39 3.45
N GLY A 159 -2.04 27.50 2.46
CA GLY A 159 -1.29 27.66 1.21
C GLY A 159 0.22 27.41 1.28
N VAL A 160 0.73 26.88 2.41
CA VAL A 160 2.16 26.54 2.59
C VAL A 160 2.37 25.04 2.83
N ALA A 161 3.63 24.60 2.74
CA ALA A 161 4.02 23.24 3.08
C ALA A 161 3.77 22.95 4.57
N ASP A 162 3.45 21.69 4.87
CA ASP A 162 3.34 21.17 6.24
C ASP A 162 4.61 21.48 7.04
N ALA A 163 4.46 22.07 8.22
CA ALA A 163 5.57 22.45 9.10
C ALA A 163 6.40 21.25 9.61
N THR A 164 5.86 20.03 9.53
CA THR A 164 6.56 18.78 9.89
C THR A 164 7.43 18.24 8.74
N LEU A 165 7.33 18.80 7.55
CA LEU A 165 8.13 18.41 6.38
C LEU A 165 9.43 19.24 6.32
N ASP A 166 10.57 18.57 6.27
CA ASP A 166 11.89 19.22 6.14
C ASP A 166 11.90 20.18 4.94
N VAL A 167 12.32 21.43 5.17
CA VAL A 167 12.25 22.50 4.17
C VAL A 167 13.07 22.18 2.93
N SER A 168 14.26 21.58 3.11
CA SER A 168 15.11 21.19 1.97
C SER A 168 14.46 20.07 1.15
N TYR A 169 13.77 19.15 1.82
CA TYR A 169 13.07 18.06 1.18
C TYR A 169 11.80 18.52 0.47
N ALA A 170 11.01 19.40 1.08
CA ALA A 170 9.88 20.06 0.44
C ALA A 170 10.31 20.77 -0.84
N ALA A 171 11.42 21.53 -0.82
CA ALA A 171 11.96 22.19 -1.99
C ALA A 171 12.34 21.19 -3.10
N ARG A 172 12.97 20.06 -2.76
CA ARG A 172 13.27 18.98 -3.71
C ARG A 172 12.00 18.36 -4.31
N LEU A 173 11.01 18.03 -3.49
CA LEU A 173 9.73 17.48 -3.95
C LEU A 173 9.01 18.45 -4.90
N GLY A 174 9.03 19.75 -4.61
CA GLY A 174 8.42 20.79 -5.43
C GLY A 174 8.99 20.92 -6.84
N GLN A 175 10.21 20.43 -7.11
CA GLN A 175 10.78 20.42 -8.46
C GLN A 175 10.06 19.43 -9.40
N GLY A 176 9.52 18.33 -8.86
CA GLY A 176 8.83 17.31 -9.64
C GLY A 176 7.33 17.19 -9.34
N CYS A 177 6.82 17.86 -8.31
CA CYS A 177 5.43 17.77 -7.89
C CYS A 177 4.83 19.18 -7.80
N PRO A 178 4.48 19.83 -8.93
CA PRO A 178 3.98 21.20 -8.94
C PRO A 178 2.60 21.32 -8.26
N ARG A 179 2.19 22.57 -7.96
CA ARG A 179 0.88 22.89 -7.36
C ARG A 179 -0.30 22.38 -8.18
N SER A 180 -0.15 22.26 -9.51
CA SER A 180 -1.13 21.71 -10.43
C SER A 180 -0.40 20.97 -11.55
N GLY A 181 -0.98 19.87 -12.04
CA GLY A 181 -0.35 18.97 -13.01
C GLY A 181 0.72 18.07 -12.40
N GLY A 182 1.33 17.21 -13.23
CA GLY A 182 2.32 16.23 -12.79
C GLY A 182 1.76 15.18 -11.82
N ASP A 183 0.45 14.91 -11.89
CA ASP A 183 -0.27 14.06 -10.95
C ASP A 183 0.33 12.65 -10.80
N ASP A 184 0.81 12.09 -11.90
CA ASP A 184 1.39 10.76 -11.96
C ASP A 184 2.92 10.73 -11.80
N ASN A 185 3.56 11.88 -11.53
CA ASN A 185 5.00 11.90 -11.24
C ASN A 185 5.27 11.07 -9.98
N LEU A 186 6.22 10.13 -10.09
CA LEU A 186 6.53 9.15 -9.06
C LEU A 186 7.70 9.59 -8.19
N PHE A 187 7.54 9.40 -6.88
CA PHE A 187 8.53 9.69 -5.86
C PHE A 187 8.74 8.45 -4.99
N PRO A 188 9.97 8.14 -4.59
CA PRO A 188 10.21 7.03 -3.69
C PRO A 188 9.61 7.31 -2.31
N LEU A 189 8.95 6.32 -1.73
CA LEU A 189 8.41 6.42 -0.35
C LEU A 189 9.55 6.52 0.69
N ASP A 190 10.68 5.87 0.40
CA ASP A 190 11.95 6.01 1.12
C ASP A 190 13.00 6.65 0.20
N LEU A 191 13.44 7.87 0.52
CA LEU A 191 14.44 8.58 -0.27
C LEU A 191 15.87 8.03 -0.13
N ALA A 192 16.16 7.23 0.90
CA ALA A 192 17.49 6.73 1.19
C ALA A 192 17.76 5.40 0.48
N THR A 193 16.81 4.47 0.55
CA THR A 193 16.92 3.12 -0.02
C THR A 193 15.62 2.66 -0.71
N PRO A 194 15.21 3.28 -1.84
CA PRO A 194 13.87 3.10 -2.44
C PRO A 194 13.41 1.67 -2.74
N ALA A 195 14.36 0.72 -2.83
CA ALA A 195 14.12 -0.67 -3.20
C ALA A 195 14.58 -1.69 -2.14
N ARG A 196 15.11 -1.24 -0.98
CA ARG A 196 15.57 -2.12 0.09
C ARG A 196 14.60 -2.07 1.26
N PHE A 197 14.20 -3.24 1.74
CA PHE A 197 13.37 -3.35 2.93
C PHE A 197 14.25 -3.26 4.19
N ASP A 198 14.32 -2.07 4.78
CA ASP A 198 15.12 -1.79 5.98
C ASP A 198 14.40 -0.80 6.92
N ASN A 199 15.13 -0.18 7.85
CA ASN A 199 14.56 0.74 8.82
C ASN A 199 14.80 2.23 8.50
N LEU A 200 15.30 2.58 7.32
CA LEU A 200 15.58 3.96 6.94
C LEU A 200 14.29 4.78 6.78
N TYR A 201 13.16 4.16 6.45
CA TYR A 201 11.83 4.78 6.53
C TYR A 201 11.59 5.50 7.86
N PHE A 202 11.87 4.82 8.98
CA PHE A 202 11.68 5.40 10.32
C PHE A 202 12.68 6.51 10.61
N LYS A 203 13.92 6.39 10.14
CA LYS A 203 14.94 7.47 10.27
C LYS A 203 14.55 8.70 9.46
N ASN A 204 13.94 8.51 8.28
CA ASN A 204 13.42 9.60 7.47
C ASN A 204 12.30 10.34 8.21
N ILE A 205 11.36 9.64 8.84
CA ILE A 205 10.30 10.28 9.65
C ILE A 205 10.90 11.16 10.75
N LEU A 206 11.87 10.63 11.53
CA LEU A 206 12.52 11.38 12.60
C LEU A 206 13.27 12.63 12.09
N ALA A 207 13.71 12.61 10.83
CA ALA A 207 14.35 13.74 10.17
C ALA A 207 13.38 14.70 9.47
N GLY A 208 12.06 14.54 9.63
CA GLY A 208 11.04 15.33 8.91
C GLY A 208 10.93 15.00 7.42
N LYS A 209 11.44 13.84 6.99
CA LYS A 209 11.56 13.41 5.59
C LYS A 209 10.69 12.20 5.23
N GLY A 210 9.69 11.86 6.04
CA GLY A 210 8.59 11.01 5.56
C GLY A 210 7.94 11.66 4.33
N LEU A 211 7.40 10.89 3.38
CA LEU A 211 6.79 11.46 2.16
C LEU A 211 5.32 11.84 2.37
N LEU A 212 4.52 10.88 2.85
CA LEU A 212 3.08 11.05 3.08
C LEU A 212 2.82 11.78 4.41
N SER A 213 1.61 12.29 4.59
CA SER A 213 1.21 12.92 5.87
C SER A 213 0.87 11.89 6.95
N SER A 214 0.43 10.71 6.52
CA SER A 214 0.08 9.54 7.34
C SER A 214 1.29 8.87 7.98
#